data_AF-A0A7C7CNQ8-F1
#
_entry.id   AF-A0A7C7CNQ8-F1
#
_cell.length_a   1.000
_cell.length_b   1.000
_cell.length_c   1.000
_cell.angle_alpha   90.00
_cell.angle_beta   90.00
_cell.angle_gamma   90.00
#
_symmetry.space_group_name_H-M   'P 1'
#
loop_
_entity.id
_entity.type
_entity.pdbx_description
1 polymer ?
#
loop_
_entity_poly.entity_id
_entity_poly.type
_entity_poly.pdbx_seq_one_letter_code
_entity_poly.pdbx_strand_id
1 'polypeptide(L)'
;MKDSLAKPLSIALYALMGVSVLLLLLFFVGVLNEGILLSWSYLLVAIAAIATVVFPVIYLVQNPKDAKNTLIAIAAMAVVFGISYGLASGEVLEKYVKYGIDESSSRYVGMGIYATYMLMVGAVGSIIFSAISKMIR
;
A
#
# COMPACT_ATOMS: atom_id res chain seq x y z
N MET A 1 0.35 -14.16 15.96
CA MET A 1 1.24 -13.19 16.65
C MET A 1 1.47 -13.69 18.05
N LYS A 2 2.72 -13.75 18.51
CA LYS A 2 3.03 -14.05 19.93
C LYS A 2 2.20 -13.07 20.78
N ASP A 3 1.35 -13.59 21.66
CA ASP A 3 0.35 -12.83 22.44
C ASP A 3 0.92 -11.59 23.16
N SER A 4 2.24 -11.56 23.35
CA SER A 4 3.00 -10.48 23.95
C SER A 4 3.00 -9.15 23.17
N LEU A 5 2.77 -9.14 21.85
CA LEU A 5 2.76 -7.91 21.04
C LEU A 5 1.36 -7.46 20.65
N ALA A 6 0.41 -8.39 20.53
CA ALA A 6 -0.95 -8.08 20.08
C ALA A 6 -1.74 -7.26 21.12
N LYS A 7 -1.60 -7.60 22.42
CA LYS A 7 -2.25 -6.88 23.52
C LYS A 7 -1.80 -5.42 23.66
N PRO A 8 -0.50 -5.08 23.73
CA PRO A 8 -0.09 -3.67 23.85
C PRO A 8 -0.43 -2.87 22.59
N LEU A 9 -0.36 -3.48 21.40
CA LEU A 9 -0.72 -2.80 20.15
C LEU A 9 -2.21 -2.48 20.07
N SER A 10 -3.09 -3.41 20.46
CA SER A 10 -4.53 -3.18 20.44
C SER A 10 -4.94 -2.11 21.46
N ILE A 11 -4.35 -2.12 22.65
CA ILE A 11 -4.55 -1.09 23.67
C ILE A 11 -4.13 0.29 23.14
N ALA A 12 -2.97 0.39 22.50
CA ALA A 12 -2.50 1.63 21.90
C ALA A 12 -3.46 2.13 20.79
N LEU A 13 -3.97 1.22 19.95
CA LEU A 13 -4.96 1.56 18.91
C LEU A 13 -6.27 2.08 19.51
N TYR A 14 -6.83 1.40 20.50
CA TYR A 14 -8.06 1.84 21.16
C TYR A 14 -7.88 3.20 21.86
N ALA A 15 -6.72 3.43 22.48
CA ALA A 15 -6.38 4.73 23.05
C ALA A 15 -6.32 5.82 21.97
N LEU A 16 -5.64 5.55 20.85
CA LEU A 16 -5.52 6.48 19.72
C LEU A 16 -6.89 6.82 19.11
N MET A 17 -7.76 5.81 18.97
CA MET A 17 -9.14 6.00 18.53
C MET A 17 -9.93 6.85 19.54
N GLY A 18 -9.82 6.55 20.84
CA GLY A 18 -10.49 7.33 21.89
C GLY A 18 -10.07 8.80 21.88
N VAL A 19 -8.78 9.08 21.78
CA VAL A 19 -8.26 10.45 21.67
C VAL A 19 -8.78 11.14 20.40
N SER A 20 -8.80 10.43 19.27
CA SER A 20 -9.31 10.99 18.02
C SER A 20 -10.79 11.36 18.09
N VAL A 21 -11.62 10.50 18.70
CA VAL A 21 -13.05 10.78 18.91
C VAL A 21 -13.25 11.95 19.86
N LEU A 22 -12.49 12.02 20.96
CA LEU A 22 -12.55 13.12 21.92
C LEU A 22 -12.17 14.46 21.26
N LEU A 23 -11.08 14.50 20.48
CA LEU A 23 -10.65 15.69 19.77
C LEU A 23 -11.71 16.17 18.76
N LEU A 24 -12.35 15.24 18.04
CA LEU A 24 -13.45 15.58 17.14
C LEU A 24 -14.62 16.20 17.90
N LEU A 25 -15.05 15.61 19.01
CA LEU A 25 -16.16 16.15 19.82
C LEU A 25 -15.83 17.55 20.35
N LEU A 26 -14.62 17.76 20.87
CA LEU A 26 -14.18 19.06 21.38
C LEU A 26 -14.08 20.12 20.27
N PHE A 27 -13.73 19.72 19.05
CA PHE A 27 -13.77 20.59 17.87
C PHE A 27 -15.21 21.00 17.51
N PHE A 28 -16.15 20.06 17.47
CA PHE A 28 -17.56 20.35 17.16
C PHE A 28 -18.25 21.23 18.22
N VAL A 29 -17.82 21.15 19.48
CA VAL A 29 -18.30 22.02 20.57
C VAL A 29 -17.62 23.41 20.54
N GLY A 30 -16.72 23.66 19.59
CA GLY A 30 -16.06 24.96 19.40
C GLY A 30 -14.91 25.24 20.38
N VAL A 31 -14.42 24.22 21.09
CA VAL A 31 -13.32 24.34 22.05
C VAL A 31 -11.96 24.31 21.35
N LEU A 32 -11.86 23.59 20.22
CA LEU A 32 -10.60 23.40 19.48
C LEU A 32 -10.63 24.10 18.12
N ASN A 33 -9.44 24.48 17.64
CA ASN A 33 -9.20 25.04 16.32
C ASN A 33 -8.89 23.92 15.30
N GLU A 34 -9.25 24.14 14.03
CA GLU A 34 -8.92 23.27 12.88
C GLU A 34 -7.42 22.93 12.79
N GLY A 35 -6.53 23.85 13.18
CA GLY A 35 -5.08 23.60 13.20
C GLY A 35 -4.67 22.43 14.10
N ILE A 36 -5.32 22.27 15.26
CA ILE A 36 -5.03 21.16 16.19
C ILE A 36 -5.45 19.82 15.57
N LEU A 37 -6.60 19.80 14.88
CA LEU A 37 -7.14 18.61 14.24
C LEU A 37 -6.28 18.17 13.04
N LEU A 38 -5.79 19.14 12.26
CA LEU A 38 -4.84 18.94 11.17
C LEU A 38 -3.51 18.39 11.69
N SER A 39 -2.92 19.01 12.72
CA SER A 39 -1.69 18.51 13.34
C SER A 39 -1.85 17.09 13.89
N TRP A 40 -2.98 16.76 14.52
CA TRP A 40 -3.28 15.40 14.97
C TRP A 40 -3.35 14.41 13.80
N SER A 41 -4.02 14.80 12.71
CA SER A 41 -4.13 13.97 11.50
C SER A 41 -2.75 13.69 10.87
N TYR A 42 -1.88 14.69 10.78
CA TYR A 42 -0.51 14.50 10.30
C TYR A 42 0.29 13.57 11.21
N LEU A 43 0.12 13.68 12.53
CA LEU A 43 0.74 12.76 13.49
C LEU A 43 0.26 11.32 13.27
N LEU A 44 -1.05 11.10 13.10
CA LEU A 44 -1.62 9.79 12.81
C LEU A 44 -1.06 9.20 11.51
N VAL A 45 -0.95 10.01 10.46
CA VAL A 45 -0.36 9.60 9.17
C VAL A 45 1.11 9.22 9.36
N ALA A 46 1.88 10.00 10.14
CA ALA A 46 3.27 9.67 10.43
C ALA A 46 3.41 8.34 11.19
N ILE A 47 2.58 8.12 12.22
CA ILE A 47 2.55 6.85 12.98
C ILE A 47 2.18 5.69 12.05
N ALA A 48 1.16 5.87 11.20
CA ALA A 48 0.72 4.85 10.25
C ALA A 48 1.81 4.52 9.23
N ALA A 49 2.52 5.52 8.71
CA ALA A 49 3.64 5.32 7.79
C ALA A 49 4.75 4.50 8.43
N ILE A 50 5.14 4.83 9.67
CA ILE A 50 6.14 4.06 10.43
C ILE A 50 5.64 2.63 10.67
N ALA A 51 4.41 2.47 11.14
CA ALA A 51 3.81 1.17 11.41
C ALA A 51 3.77 0.27 10.16
N THR A 52 3.45 0.85 9.00
CA THR A 52 3.36 0.12 7.71
C THR A 52 4.70 -0.47 7.28
N VAL A 53 5.82 0.12 7.70
CA VAL A 53 7.16 -0.42 7.43
C VAL A 53 7.62 -1.35 8.55
N VAL A 54 7.44 -0.96 9.80
CA VAL A 54 7.96 -1.69 10.96
C VAL A 54 7.25 -3.03 11.16
N PHE A 55 5.92 -3.09 11.02
CA PHE A 55 5.18 -4.33 11.27
C PHE A 55 5.52 -5.46 10.31
N PRO A 56 5.57 -5.25 8.97
CA PRO A 56 6.00 -6.29 8.04
C PRO A 56 7.42 -6.77 8.33
N VAL A 57 8.35 -5.88 8.66
CA VAL A 57 9.73 -6.25 8.98
C VAL A 57 9.80 -7.14 10.23
N ILE A 58 9.13 -6.74 11.32
CA ILE A 58 9.03 -7.55 12.54
C ILE A 58 8.41 -8.92 12.23
N TYR A 59 7.35 -8.94 11.40
CA TYR A 59 6.67 -10.17 11.01
C TYR A 59 7.58 -11.12 10.23
N LEU A 60 8.38 -10.60 9.29
CA LEU A 60 9.34 -11.38 8.49
C LEU A 60 10.45 -11.97 9.36
N VAL A 61 10.99 -11.19 10.32
CA VAL A 61 12.02 -11.66 11.25
C VAL A 61 11.50 -12.76 12.18
N GLN A 62 10.25 -12.63 12.66
CA GLN A 62 9.63 -13.64 13.53
C GLN A 62 9.21 -14.91 12.77
N ASN A 63 8.93 -14.82 11.47
CA ASN A 63 8.45 -15.92 10.64
C ASN A 63 9.37 -16.14 9.41
N PRO A 64 10.62 -16.58 9.61
CA PRO A 64 11.60 -16.69 8.52
C PRO A 64 11.20 -17.72 7.44
N LYS A 65 10.37 -18.71 7.78
CA LYS A 65 9.83 -19.66 6.79
C LYS A 65 8.88 -18.98 5.80
N ASP A 66 7.99 -18.13 6.31
CA ASP A 66 7.03 -17.38 5.49
C ASP A 66 7.71 -16.21 4.77
N ALA A 67 8.80 -15.68 5.35
CA ALA A 67 9.57 -14.61 4.75
C ALA A 67 10.10 -14.96 3.36
N LYS A 68 10.44 -16.24 3.09
CA LYS A 68 10.83 -16.67 1.74
C LYS A 68 9.72 -16.43 0.72
N ASN A 69 8.48 -16.80 1.05
CA ASN A 69 7.35 -16.64 0.13
C ASN A 69 7.01 -15.16 -0.08
N THR A 70 7.06 -14.34 0.98
CA THR A 70 6.89 -12.90 0.86
C THR A 70 7.98 -12.25 0.00
N LEU A 71 9.25 -12.66 0.18
CA LEU A 71 10.36 -12.14 -0.62
C LEU A 71 10.23 -12.52 -2.09
N ILE A 72 9.79 -13.74 -2.39
CA ILE A 72 9.49 -14.17 -3.77
C ILE A 72 8.36 -13.32 -4.36
N ALA A 73 7.31 -13.03 -3.60
CA ALA A 73 6.22 -12.18 -4.06
C ALA A 73 6.68 -10.75 -4.36
N ILE A 74 7.51 -10.16 -3.49
CA ILE A 74 8.09 -8.82 -3.72
C ILE A 74 8.99 -8.83 -4.96
N ALA A 75 9.84 -9.84 -5.11
CA ALA A 75 10.73 -9.97 -6.26
C ALA A 75 9.93 -10.12 -7.57
N ALA A 76 8.88 -10.95 -7.58
CA ALA A 76 7.99 -11.10 -8.73
C ALA A 76 7.31 -9.78 -9.09
N MET A 77 6.83 -9.02 -8.10
CA MET A 77 6.26 -7.69 -8.31
C MET A 77 7.27 -6.71 -8.91
N ALA A 78 8.50 -6.69 -8.39
CA ALA A 78 9.57 -5.86 -8.92
C ALA A 78 9.91 -6.20 -10.38
N VAL A 79 9.91 -7.49 -10.74
CA VAL A 79 10.08 -7.94 -12.12
C VAL A 79 8.94 -7.43 -13.01
N VAL A 80 7.69 -7.54 -12.58
CA VAL A 80 6.53 -7.02 -13.34
C VAL A 80 6.66 -5.51 -13.57
N PHE A 81 6.98 -4.73 -12.53
CA PHE A 81 7.19 -3.29 -12.68
C PHE A 81 8.40 -2.96 -13.56
N GLY A 82 9.50 -3.70 -13.45
CA GLY A 82 10.69 -3.51 -14.28
C GLY A 82 10.41 -3.74 -15.76
N ILE A 83 9.71 -4.83 -16.11
CA ILE A 83 9.30 -5.10 -17.48
C ILE A 83 8.31 -4.05 -17.96
N SER A 84 7.33 -3.68 -17.12
CA SER A 84 6.31 -2.68 -17.47
C SER A 84 6.91 -1.31 -17.72
N TYR A 85 7.92 -0.91 -16.95
CA TYR A 85 8.66 0.34 -17.15
C TYR A 85 9.48 0.30 -18.44
N GLY A 86 10.09 -0.85 -18.77
CA GLY A 86 10.81 -1.04 -20.03
C GLY A 86 9.91 -0.98 -21.27
N LEU A 87 8.65 -1.42 -21.15
CA LEU A 87 7.65 -1.32 -22.23
C LEU A 87 6.97 0.05 -22.29
N ALA A 88 7.03 0.83 -21.20
CA ALA A 88 6.38 2.12 -21.12
C ALA A 88 7.07 3.17 -21.99
N SER A 89 6.31 3.73 -22.93
CA SER A 89 6.75 4.90 -23.68
C SER A 89 6.67 6.15 -22.81
N GLY A 90 7.65 7.04 -22.97
CA GLY A 90 7.63 8.39 -22.39
C GLY A 90 6.95 9.41 -23.29
N GLU A 91 6.40 8.99 -24.42
CA GLU A 91 5.78 9.89 -25.39
C GLU A 91 4.67 10.73 -24.73
N VAL A 92 4.73 12.04 -24.96
CA VAL A 92 3.75 13.00 -24.45
C VAL A 92 2.99 13.55 -25.66
N LEU A 93 1.70 13.24 -25.77
CA LEU A 93 0.86 13.93 -26.76
C LEU A 93 0.79 15.42 -26.42
N GLU A 94 0.83 16.29 -27.43
CA GLU A 94 0.75 17.75 -27.26
C GLU A 94 -0.43 18.20 -26.39
N LYS A 95 -1.56 17.50 -26.46
CA LYS A 95 -2.75 17.78 -25.65
C LYS A 95 -2.53 17.63 -24.14
N TYR A 96 -1.48 16.93 -23.72
CA TYR A 96 -1.12 16.68 -22.33
C TYR A 96 -0.03 17.61 -21.80
N VAL A 97 0.72 18.28 -22.68
CA VAL A 97 1.76 19.26 -22.30
C VAL A 97 1.17 20.40 -21.47
N LYS A 98 -0.06 20.84 -21.80
CA LYS A 98 -0.78 21.88 -21.04
C LYS A 98 -1.10 21.51 -19.58
N TYR A 99 -1.00 20.23 -19.22
CA TYR A 99 -1.19 19.74 -17.84
C TYR A 99 0.14 19.54 -17.10
N GLY A 100 1.26 19.95 -17.69
CA GLY A 100 2.59 19.77 -17.10
C GLY A 100 3.06 18.31 -17.09
N ILE A 101 2.50 17.46 -17.96
CA ILE A 101 2.96 16.07 -18.10
C ILE A 101 4.27 16.09 -18.88
N ASP A 102 5.34 15.65 -18.22
CA ASP A 102 6.65 15.43 -18.81
C ASP A 102 6.85 13.96 -19.22
N GLU A 103 7.97 13.66 -19.88
CA GLU A 103 8.30 12.31 -20.35
C GLU A 103 8.30 11.29 -19.20
N SER A 104 8.82 11.70 -18.04
CA SER A 104 8.91 10.88 -16.83
C SER A 104 7.53 10.50 -16.31
N SER A 105 6.64 11.49 -16.14
CA SER A 105 5.26 11.28 -15.71
C SER A 105 4.50 10.39 -16.68
N SER A 106 4.67 10.62 -18.00
CA SER A 106 4.04 9.78 -19.03
C SER A 106 4.52 8.33 -18.95
N ARG A 107 5.83 8.12 -18.77
CA ARG A 107 6.40 6.77 -18.62
C ARG A 107 5.91 6.07 -17.35
N TYR A 108 5.73 6.76 -16.23
CA TYR A 108 5.16 6.16 -15.02
C TYR A 108 3.69 5.77 -15.19
N VAL A 109 2.90 6.58 -15.90
CA VAL A 109 1.52 6.22 -16.25
C VAL A 109 1.50 4.98 -17.14
N GLY A 110 2.34 4.96 -18.17
CA GLY A 110 2.50 3.79 -19.05
C GLY A 110 2.92 2.54 -18.29
N MET A 111 3.87 2.65 -17.36
CA MET A 111 4.29 1.55 -16.48
C MET A 111 3.12 1.01 -15.67
N GLY A 112 2.30 1.90 -15.07
CA GLY A 112 1.12 1.50 -14.32
C GLY A 112 0.09 0.74 -15.16
N ILE A 113 -0.14 1.20 -16.39
CA ILE A 113 -1.06 0.55 -17.34
C ILE A 113 -0.54 -0.85 -17.72
N TYR A 114 0.73 -0.96 -18.14
CA TYR A 114 1.32 -2.26 -18.49
C TYR A 114 1.35 -3.22 -17.31
N ALA A 115 1.73 -2.75 -16.12
CA ALA A 115 1.77 -3.57 -14.91
C ALA A 115 0.37 -4.09 -14.57
N THR A 116 -0.66 -3.25 -14.68
CA THR A 116 -2.05 -3.64 -14.44
C THR A 116 -2.49 -4.73 -15.42
N TYR A 117 -2.18 -4.59 -16.72
CA TYR A 117 -2.53 -5.62 -17.70
C TYR A 117 -1.77 -6.94 -17.47
N MET A 118 -0.48 -6.88 -17.14
CA MET A 118 0.29 -8.08 -16.83
C MET A 118 -0.27 -8.83 -15.61
N LEU A 119 -0.57 -8.08 -14.54
CA LEU A 119 -1.16 -8.65 -13.33
C LEU A 119 -2.57 -9.18 -13.59
N MET A 120 -3.36 -8.49 -14.41
CA MET A 120 -4.71 -8.94 -14.79
C MET A 120 -4.65 -10.28 -15.53
N VAL A 121 -3.80 -10.39 -16.55
CA VAL A 121 -3.62 -11.64 -17.31
C VAL A 121 -3.10 -12.75 -16.40
N GLY A 122 -2.13 -12.45 -15.52
CA GLY A 122 -1.64 -13.40 -14.53
C GLY A 122 -2.72 -13.87 -13.55
N ALA A 123 -3.55 -12.94 -13.06
CA ALA A 123 -4.65 -13.23 -12.16
C ALA A 123 -5.72 -14.10 -12.82
N VAL A 124 -6.20 -13.73 -14.01
CA VAL A 124 -7.18 -14.53 -14.75
C VAL A 124 -6.61 -15.92 -15.08
N GLY A 125 -5.37 -15.99 -15.56
CA GLY A 125 -4.70 -17.26 -15.87
C GLY A 125 -4.55 -18.17 -14.65
N SER A 126 -4.17 -17.60 -13.50
CA SER A 126 -4.05 -18.35 -12.24
C SER A 126 -5.39 -18.87 -11.72
N ILE A 127 -6.48 -18.08 -11.85
CA ILE A 127 -7.83 -18.53 -11.49
C ILE A 127 -8.25 -19.72 -12.37
N ILE A 128 -8.06 -19.62 -13.69
CA ILE A 128 -8.41 -20.70 -14.62
C ILE A 128 -7.60 -21.96 -14.31
N PHE A 129 -6.28 -21.82 -14.12
CA PHE A 129 -5.42 -22.94 -13.74
C PHE A 129 -5.82 -23.57 -12.41
N SER A 130 -6.18 -22.75 -11.41
CA SER A 130 -6.66 -23.25 -10.11
C SER A 130 -7.98 -24.00 -10.25
N ALA A 131 -8.89 -23.56 -11.13
CA ALA A 131 -10.15 -24.23 -11.38
C ALA A 131 -9.95 -25.59 -12.08
N ILE A 132 -9.10 -25.64 -13.11
CA ILE A 132 -8.80 -26.88 -13.84
C ILE A 132 -8.06 -27.88 -12.95
N SER A 133 -7.04 -27.44 -12.22
CA SER A 133 -6.25 -28.32 -11.36
C SER A 133 -7.10 -28.96 -10.25
N LYS A 134 -8.11 -28.27 -9.73
CA LYS A 134 -9.10 -28.79 -8.76
C LYS A 134 -10.13 -29.75 -9.38
N MET A 135 -10.31 -29.73 -10.69
CA MET A 135 -11.18 -30.70 -11.38
C MET A 135 -10.43 -32.00 -11.67
N ILE A 136 -9.12 -31.92 -11.86
CA ILE A 136 -8.25 -33.06 -12.17
C ILE A 136 -7.74 -33.75 -10.88
N ARG A 137 -7.55 -33.00 -9.78
CA ARG A 137 -7.21 -33.51 -8.45
C ARG A 137 -8.33 -33.24 -7.46
#